data_AF-A0A0M3DNH7-F1
#
_entry.id   AF-A0A0M3DNH7-F1
#
_cell.length_a   1.000
_cell.length_b   1.000
_cell.length_c   1.000
_cell.angle_alpha   90.00
_cell.angle_beta   90.00
_cell.angle_gamma   90.00
#
_symmetry.space_group_name_H-M   'P 1'
#
loop_
_entity.id
_entity.type
_entity.pdbx_description
1 polymer ?
#
loop_
_entity_poly.entity_id
_entity_poly.type
_entity_poly.pdbx_seq_one_letter_code
_entity_poly.pdbx_strand_id
1 'polypeptide(L)'
;MSYINKSQELVISKFLKRCDYDGVLDILIECGIESGDLYYLLKSCKYATNFDFKTALKLTKNLSEQMLDRKEIKNLITNLENLNKGEPEDILSELIENIKIQIINEEYIDFLGRLYRLKEALFKYIFVNTKEGKRYTVSMHGNMVSKKNILYTLKKKYNIYNGNLIHGVTQYIKRYLKQTKRMDRVLEILNSEKLENLIRLRNESPVGHGFRGVSKEDIEKIYGSPMEVVYDLIKACELLDLGINTKKYEHINDIVIELLSKYVEHGGDGEFERKC
;
A
#
# COMPACT_ATOMS: atom_id res chain seq x y z
N MET A 1 -15.75 29.05 -17.07
CA MET A 1 -14.44 28.47 -16.73
C MET A 1 -14.60 27.82 -15.38
N SER A 2 -14.18 26.56 -15.27
CA SER A 2 -14.25 25.78 -14.03
C SER A 2 -13.13 26.25 -13.11
N TYR A 3 -13.46 26.78 -11.95
CA TYR A 3 -12.50 27.37 -11.01
C TYR A 3 -12.63 26.76 -9.62
N ILE A 4 -11.48 26.64 -8.95
CA ILE A 4 -11.35 26.18 -7.57
C ILE A 4 -11.03 27.41 -6.71
N ASN A 5 -11.85 27.66 -5.69
CA ASN A 5 -11.58 28.75 -4.75
C ASN A 5 -10.58 28.32 -3.66
N LYS A 6 -10.03 29.30 -2.94
CA LYS A 6 -9.02 29.06 -1.89
C LYS A 6 -9.49 28.13 -0.76
N SER A 7 -10.77 28.15 -0.42
CA SER A 7 -11.32 27.25 0.61
C SER A 7 -11.32 25.80 0.11
N GLN A 8 -11.76 25.57 -1.12
CA GLN A 8 -11.74 24.26 -1.76
C GLN A 8 -10.31 23.73 -1.92
N GLU A 9 -9.36 24.58 -2.32
CA GLU A 9 -7.94 24.21 -2.41
C GLU A 9 -7.39 23.70 -1.06
N LEU A 10 -7.71 24.40 0.04
CA LEU A 10 -7.32 23.97 1.39
C LEU A 10 -7.95 22.63 1.79
N VAL A 11 -9.20 22.37 1.40
CA VAL A 11 -9.87 21.09 1.65
C VAL A 11 -9.24 19.97 0.82
N ILE A 12 -9.00 20.21 -0.48
CA ILE A 12 -8.32 19.26 -1.37
C ILE A 12 -6.94 18.88 -0.79
N SER A 13 -6.16 19.85 -0.32
CA SER A 13 -4.86 19.57 0.30
C SER A 13 -4.97 18.65 1.52
N LYS A 14 -6.03 18.80 2.35
CA LYS A 14 -6.29 17.89 3.48
C LYS A 14 -6.66 16.49 3.03
N PHE A 15 -7.48 16.34 1.98
CA PHE A 15 -7.83 15.04 1.42
C PHE A 15 -6.63 14.34 0.78
N LEU A 16 -5.79 15.05 0.03
CA LEU A 16 -4.56 14.48 -0.54
C LEU A 16 -3.60 13.95 0.53
N LYS A 17 -3.43 14.66 1.66
CA LYS A 17 -2.63 14.17 2.80
C LYS A 17 -3.13 12.85 3.39
N ARG A 18 -4.41 12.53 3.18
CA ARG A 18 -5.09 11.30 3.63
C ARG A 18 -5.26 10.27 2.51
N CYS A 19 -4.74 10.57 1.31
CA CYS A 19 -4.98 9.80 0.08
C CYS A 19 -6.47 9.58 -0.21
N ASP A 20 -7.32 10.49 0.23
CA ASP A 20 -8.76 10.48 -0.03
C ASP A 20 -9.02 11.10 -1.41
N TYR A 21 -8.70 10.32 -2.45
CA TYR A 21 -8.88 10.76 -3.83
C TYR A 21 -10.35 10.89 -4.22
N ASP A 22 -11.27 10.22 -3.51
CA ASP A 22 -12.69 10.29 -3.80
C ASP A 22 -13.26 11.66 -3.41
N GLY A 23 -12.96 12.11 -2.19
CA GLY A 23 -13.35 13.45 -1.74
C GLY A 23 -12.77 14.57 -2.59
N VAL A 24 -11.57 14.40 -3.15
CA VAL A 24 -11.01 15.37 -4.12
C VAL A 24 -11.79 15.35 -5.43
N LEU A 25 -12.13 14.17 -5.95
CA LEU A 25 -12.88 14.04 -7.20
C LEU A 25 -14.28 14.65 -7.10
N ASP A 26 -14.96 14.48 -5.96
CA ASP A 26 -16.27 15.09 -5.73
C ASP A 26 -16.20 16.62 -5.83
N ILE A 27 -15.20 17.24 -5.21
CA ILE A 27 -14.97 18.69 -5.31
C ILE A 27 -14.69 19.10 -6.77
N LEU A 28 -13.88 18.34 -7.50
CA LEU A 28 -13.60 18.63 -8.91
C LEU A 28 -14.86 18.56 -9.77
N ILE A 29 -15.72 17.55 -9.56
CA ILE A 29 -16.99 17.40 -10.28
C ILE A 29 -17.92 18.58 -9.97
N GLU A 30 -18.04 18.99 -8.71
CA GLU A 30 -18.83 20.18 -8.33
C GLU A 30 -18.33 21.47 -9.00
N CYS A 31 -17.02 21.56 -9.23
CA CYS A 31 -16.41 22.68 -9.96
C CYS A 31 -16.54 22.55 -11.49
N GLY A 32 -17.12 21.47 -12.01
CA GLY A 32 -17.23 21.18 -13.44
C GLY A 32 -15.93 20.71 -14.09
N ILE A 33 -15.03 20.08 -13.32
CA ILE A 33 -13.75 19.50 -13.77
C ILE A 33 -13.90 17.97 -13.81
N GLU A 34 -14.50 17.46 -14.88
CA GLU A 34 -14.84 16.03 -15.04
C GLU A 34 -13.94 15.29 -16.05
N SER A 35 -12.90 15.95 -16.55
CA SER A 35 -11.96 15.39 -17.53
C SER A 35 -10.60 16.10 -17.47
N GLY A 36 -9.62 15.59 -18.22
CA GLY A 36 -8.26 16.12 -18.27
C GLY A 36 -7.31 15.44 -17.28
N ASP A 37 -6.05 15.86 -17.32
CA ASP A 37 -4.95 15.17 -16.65
C ASP A 37 -5.13 15.07 -15.13
N LEU A 38 -5.56 16.18 -14.49
CA LEU A 38 -5.84 16.22 -13.06
C LEU A 38 -6.90 15.18 -12.67
N TYR A 39 -8.03 15.19 -13.38
CA TYR A 39 -9.15 14.29 -13.12
C TYR A 39 -8.77 12.82 -13.33
N TYR A 40 -8.14 12.48 -14.47
CA TYR A 40 -7.78 11.09 -14.77
C TYR A 40 -6.66 10.55 -13.88
N LEU A 41 -5.70 11.39 -13.47
CA LEU A 41 -4.66 11.00 -12.51
C LEU A 41 -5.26 10.68 -11.13
N LEU A 42 -6.11 11.56 -10.61
CA LEU A 42 -6.81 11.34 -9.34
C LEU A 42 -7.71 10.11 -9.40
N LYS A 43 -8.45 9.94 -10.50
CA LYS A 43 -9.30 8.75 -10.70
C LYS A 43 -8.47 7.48 -10.76
N SER A 44 -7.32 7.49 -11.44
CA SER A 44 -6.38 6.36 -11.42
C SER A 44 -5.93 6.03 -9.99
N CYS A 45 -5.56 7.05 -9.20
CA CYS A 45 -5.13 6.88 -7.82
C CYS A 45 -6.23 6.32 -6.91
N LYS A 46 -7.48 6.79 -7.06
CA LYS A 46 -8.67 6.25 -6.37
C LYS A 46 -8.79 4.74 -6.58
N TYR A 47 -8.65 4.26 -7.81
CA TYR A 47 -8.74 2.81 -8.08
C TYR A 47 -7.51 2.06 -7.55
N ALA A 48 -6.31 2.65 -7.66
CA ALA A 48 -5.08 2.05 -7.18
C ALA A 48 -5.09 1.83 -5.66
N THR A 49 -5.51 2.81 -4.87
CA THR A 49 -5.61 2.68 -3.40
C THR A 49 -6.66 1.65 -2.95
N ASN A 50 -7.58 1.29 -3.84
CA ASN A 50 -8.57 0.23 -3.65
C ASN A 50 -8.16 -1.10 -4.30
N PHE A 51 -6.90 -1.27 -4.69
CA PHE A 51 -6.35 -2.49 -5.31
C PHE A 51 -6.95 -2.85 -6.68
N ASP A 52 -7.69 -1.95 -7.33
CA ASP A 52 -8.15 -2.13 -8.72
C ASP A 52 -7.11 -1.57 -9.70
N PHE A 53 -5.98 -2.28 -9.78
CA PHE A 53 -4.85 -1.87 -10.61
C PHE A 53 -5.16 -1.93 -12.11
N LYS A 54 -6.12 -2.76 -12.52
CA LYS A 54 -6.53 -2.86 -13.93
C LYS A 54 -7.25 -1.60 -14.36
N THR A 55 -8.23 -1.16 -13.58
CA THR A 55 -8.94 0.08 -13.86
C THR A 55 -8.03 1.29 -13.71
N ALA A 56 -7.20 1.33 -12.67
CA ALA A 56 -6.21 2.39 -12.47
C ALA A 56 -5.29 2.55 -13.70
N LEU A 57 -4.73 1.44 -14.21
CA LEU A 57 -3.88 1.43 -15.41
C LEU A 57 -4.64 1.82 -16.68
N LYS A 58 -5.90 1.40 -16.82
CA LYS A 58 -6.71 1.79 -17.98
C LYS A 58 -6.93 3.32 -18.01
N LEU A 59 -7.08 3.96 -16.85
CA LEU A 59 -7.34 5.39 -16.77
C LEU A 59 -6.14 6.24 -17.17
N THR A 60 -4.91 5.77 -16.94
CA THR A 60 -3.69 6.52 -17.34
C THR A 60 -3.58 6.72 -18.84
N LYS A 61 -4.27 5.91 -19.66
CA LYS A 61 -4.34 6.08 -21.12
C LYS A 61 -5.09 7.32 -21.58
N ASN A 62 -5.84 7.98 -20.70
CA ASN A 62 -6.54 9.23 -21.00
C ASN A 62 -5.72 10.47 -20.61
N LEU A 63 -4.50 10.29 -20.12
CA LEU A 63 -3.57 11.39 -19.86
C LEU A 63 -3.00 11.91 -21.18
N SER A 64 -2.69 13.21 -21.22
CA SER A 64 -2.04 13.87 -22.34
C SER A 64 -0.62 13.32 -22.58
N GLU A 65 -0.12 13.45 -23.82
CA GLU A 65 1.24 13.04 -24.17
C GLU A 65 2.29 13.71 -23.28
N GLN A 66 2.11 15.00 -22.98
CA GLN A 66 3.00 15.75 -22.08
C GLN A 66 3.06 15.12 -20.68
N MET A 67 1.93 14.64 -20.16
CA MET A 67 1.88 13.95 -18.87
C MET A 67 2.50 12.57 -18.93
N LEU A 68 2.22 11.81 -20.00
CA LEU A 68 2.81 10.50 -20.23
C LEU A 68 4.34 10.57 -20.34
N ASP A 69 4.90 11.73 -20.72
CA ASP A 69 6.34 11.93 -20.79
C ASP A 69 7.04 12.17 -19.44
N ARG A 70 6.29 12.58 -18.41
CA ARG A 70 6.84 12.79 -17.06
C ARG A 70 7.34 11.47 -16.46
N LYS A 71 8.53 11.51 -15.86
CA LYS A 71 9.19 10.34 -15.27
C LYS A 71 8.33 9.67 -14.20
N GLU A 72 7.68 10.47 -13.36
CA GLU A 72 6.83 10.01 -12.27
C GLU A 72 5.58 9.30 -12.78
N ILE A 73 5.01 9.76 -13.89
CA ILE A 73 3.86 9.13 -14.54
C ILE A 73 4.29 7.82 -15.23
N LYS A 74 5.44 7.79 -15.89
CA LYS A 74 6.03 6.55 -16.42
C LYS A 74 6.24 5.53 -15.30
N ASN A 75 6.80 5.96 -14.17
CA ASN A 75 7.00 5.12 -13.00
C ASN A 75 5.67 4.59 -12.43
N LEU A 76 4.63 5.42 -12.34
CA LEU A 76 3.29 4.99 -11.92
C LEU A 76 2.73 3.93 -12.87
N ILE A 77 2.83 4.13 -14.18
CA ILE A 77 2.34 3.17 -15.18
C ILE A 77 3.08 1.83 -15.04
N THR A 78 4.41 1.85 -14.97
CA THR A 78 5.20 0.63 -14.77
C THR A 78 4.85 -0.07 -13.46
N ASN A 79 4.70 0.69 -12.36
CA ASN A 79 4.26 0.14 -11.07
C ASN A 79 2.88 -0.53 -11.20
N LEU A 80 1.89 0.10 -11.83
CA LEU A 80 0.56 -0.48 -12.06
C LEU A 80 0.60 -1.75 -12.93
N GLU A 81 1.47 -1.80 -13.93
CA GLU A 81 1.70 -3.03 -14.72
C GLU A 81 2.30 -4.15 -13.88
N ASN A 82 3.30 -3.83 -13.07
CA ASN A 82 3.95 -4.79 -12.17
C ASN A 82 3.00 -5.31 -11.10
N LEU A 83 2.16 -4.44 -10.53
CA LEU A 83 1.08 -4.82 -9.62
C LEU A 83 0.13 -5.83 -10.27
N ASN A 84 -0.28 -5.61 -11.52
CA ASN A 84 -1.11 -6.58 -12.25
C ASN A 84 -0.39 -7.92 -12.50
N LYS A 85 0.92 -7.90 -12.75
CA LYS A 85 1.77 -9.11 -12.90
C LYS A 85 2.04 -9.83 -11.58
N GLY A 86 1.83 -9.15 -10.46
CA GLY A 86 2.10 -9.65 -9.12
C GLY A 86 3.59 -9.60 -8.76
N GLU A 87 4.32 -8.60 -9.26
CA GLU A 87 5.73 -8.41 -8.88
C GLU A 87 5.86 -8.20 -7.36
N PRO A 88 6.74 -8.93 -6.65
CA PRO A 88 6.76 -8.93 -5.20
C PRO A 88 7.03 -7.57 -4.57
N GLU A 89 8.01 -6.83 -5.08
CA GLU A 89 8.38 -5.52 -4.53
C GLU A 89 7.24 -4.51 -4.67
N ASP A 90 6.61 -4.44 -5.84
CA ASP A 90 5.47 -3.54 -6.08
C ASP A 90 4.26 -3.92 -5.21
N ILE A 91 3.91 -5.21 -5.12
CA ILE A 91 2.77 -5.68 -4.31
C ILE A 91 2.99 -5.41 -2.81
N LEU A 92 4.19 -5.67 -2.30
CA LEU A 92 4.52 -5.44 -0.90
C LEU A 92 4.60 -3.93 -0.60
N SER A 93 5.15 -3.14 -1.52
CA SER A 93 5.14 -1.67 -1.44
C SER A 93 3.72 -1.13 -1.38
N GLU A 94 2.82 -1.65 -2.22
CA GLU A 94 1.41 -1.25 -2.22
C GLU A 94 0.71 -1.56 -0.90
N LEU A 95 0.91 -2.77 -0.38
CA LEU A 95 0.34 -3.16 0.90
C LEU A 95 0.86 -2.27 2.04
N ILE A 96 2.15 -1.90 2.02
CA ILE A 96 2.76 -1.02 3.01
C ILE A 96 2.19 0.41 2.91
N GLU A 97 2.11 0.97 1.71
CA GLU A 97 1.47 2.27 1.48
C GLU A 97 0.02 2.25 1.96
N ASN A 98 -0.72 1.19 1.67
CA ASN A 98 -2.10 1.08 2.07
C ASN A 98 -2.24 0.95 3.60
N ILE A 99 -1.35 0.23 4.29
CA ILE A 99 -1.29 0.21 5.76
C ILE A 99 -1.06 1.61 6.31
N LYS A 100 -0.14 2.40 5.73
CA LYS A 100 0.08 3.81 6.13
C LYS A 100 -1.20 4.63 5.98
N ILE A 101 -1.91 4.49 4.86
CA ILE A 101 -3.18 5.19 4.60
C ILE A 101 -4.20 4.88 5.70
N GLN A 102 -4.37 3.60 6.07
CA GLN A 102 -5.30 3.22 7.14
C GLN A 102 -4.92 3.83 8.50
N ILE A 103 -3.63 3.89 8.82
CA ILE A 103 -3.17 4.52 10.07
C ILE A 103 -3.49 6.03 10.05
N ILE A 104 -3.21 6.71 8.94
CA ILE A 104 -3.46 8.15 8.78
C ILE A 104 -4.96 8.46 8.88
N ASN A 105 -5.81 7.58 8.37
CA ASN A 105 -7.26 7.71 8.39
C ASN A 105 -7.91 7.16 9.66
N GLU A 106 -7.11 6.67 10.63
CA GLU A 106 -7.58 6.08 11.89
C GLU A 106 -8.47 4.84 11.70
N GLU A 107 -8.33 4.14 10.56
CA GLU A 107 -9.04 2.93 10.18
C GLU A 107 -8.35 1.69 10.78
N TYR A 108 -8.33 1.60 12.12
CA TYR A 108 -7.48 0.64 12.83
C TYR A 108 -7.86 -0.84 12.65
N ILE A 109 -9.14 -1.14 12.48
CA ILE A 109 -9.60 -2.51 12.20
C ILE A 109 -9.03 -2.97 10.84
N ASP A 110 -9.12 -2.10 9.86
CA ASP A 110 -8.66 -2.36 8.50
C ASP A 110 -7.13 -2.36 8.38
N PHE A 111 -6.44 -1.53 9.17
CA PHE A 111 -5.00 -1.62 9.43
C PHE A 111 -4.60 -3.03 9.88
N LEU A 112 -5.26 -3.57 10.92
CA LEU A 112 -4.96 -4.92 11.44
C LEU A 112 -5.19 -6.02 10.40
N GLY A 113 -6.23 -5.89 9.58
CA GLY A 113 -6.49 -6.80 8.46
C GLY A 113 -5.35 -6.83 7.45
N ARG A 114 -4.87 -5.65 7.05
CA ARG A 114 -3.76 -5.50 6.08
C ARG A 114 -2.41 -5.89 6.67
N LEU A 115 -2.18 -5.62 7.95
CA LEU A 115 -1.00 -6.08 8.69
C LEU A 115 -0.87 -7.61 8.62
N TYR A 116 -1.93 -8.35 8.92
CA TYR A 116 -1.93 -9.81 8.81
C TYR A 116 -1.68 -10.26 7.36
N ARG A 117 -2.29 -9.58 6.38
CA ARG A 117 -2.10 -9.88 4.96
C ARG A 117 -0.63 -9.71 4.53
N LEU A 118 0.02 -8.64 4.95
CA LEU A 118 1.43 -8.37 4.65
C LEU A 118 2.35 -9.40 5.32
N LYS A 119 2.12 -9.71 6.61
CA LYS A 119 2.86 -10.78 7.31
C LYS A 119 2.74 -12.11 6.57
N GLU A 120 1.52 -12.52 6.20
CA GLU A 120 1.31 -13.77 5.46
C GLU A 120 1.99 -13.73 4.08
N ALA A 121 1.93 -12.60 3.38
CA ALA A 121 2.60 -12.40 2.09
C ALA A 121 4.13 -12.55 2.18
N LEU A 122 4.75 -12.01 3.23
CA LEU A 122 6.19 -12.16 3.47
C LEU A 122 6.57 -13.63 3.73
N PHE A 123 5.80 -14.37 4.53
CA PHE A 123 6.04 -15.80 4.71
C PHE A 123 5.88 -16.60 3.41
N LYS A 124 4.90 -16.25 2.57
CA LYS A 124 4.73 -16.86 1.23
C LYS A 124 5.93 -16.58 0.34
N TYR A 125 6.38 -15.32 0.29
CA TYR A 125 7.55 -14.90 -0.46
C TYR A 125 8.80 -15.64 0.01
N ILE A 126 9.09 -15.63 1.31
CA ILE A 126 10.26 -16.34 1.88
C ILE A 126 10.24 -17.80 1.45
N PHE A 127 9.12 -18.51 1.64
CA PHE A 127 9.03 -19.92 1.30
C PHE A 127 9.33 -20.19 -0.18
N VAL A 128 8.67 -19.46 -1.09
CA VAL A 128 8.85 -19.69 -2.52
C VAL A 128 10.25 -19.29 -2.98
N ASN A 129 10.73 -18.12 -2.55
CA ASN A 129 12.05 -17.60 -2.92
C ASN A 129 13.21 -18.50 -2.45
N THR A 130 13.07 -19.16 -1.29
CA THR A 130 14.14 -20.03 -0.76
C THR A 130 14.01 -21.49 -1.22
N LYS A 131 12.80 -21.93 -1.59
CA LYS A 131 12.54 -23.29 -2.05
C LYS A 131 12.86 -23.46 -3.53
N GLU A 132 12.59 -22.44 -4.35
CA GLU A 132 12.87 -22.47 -5.78
C GLU A 132 14.32 -22.06 -6.07
N GLY A 133 14.82 -22.43 -7.25
CA GLY A 133 16.18 -22.07 -7.67
C GLY A 133 16.29 -20.57 -7.99
N LYS A 134 17.53 -20.04 -8.02
CA LYS A 134 17.84 -18.62 -8.31
C LYS A 134 17.26 -18.05 -9.62
N ARG A 135 16.81 -18.91 -10.54
CA ARG A 135 16.21 -18.51 -11.83
C ARG A 135 14.69 -18.36 -11.78
N TYR A 136 14.05 -18.70 -10.66
CA TYR A 136 12.61 -18.57 -10.51
C TYR A 136 12.25 -17.15 -10.11
N THR A 137 11.51 -16.46 -10.97
CA THR A 137 10.91 -15.17 -10.64
C THR A 137 9.63 -15.41 -9.85
N VAL A 138 9.61 -14.93 -8.61
CA VAL A 138 8.42 -15.04 -7.76
C VAL A 138 7.35 -14.08 -8.26
N SER A 139 6.12 -14.56 -8.43
CA SER A 139 4.94 -13.71 -8.60
C SER A 139 3.96 -13.97 -7.45
N MET A 140 3.48 -12.90 -6.83
CA MET A 140 2.52 -12.91 -5.72
C MET A 140 1.11 -13.31 -6.15
N HIS A 141 0.84 -13.38 -7.46
CA HIS A 141 -0.40 -13.93 -8.03
C HIS A 141 -0.26 -15.41 -8.43
N GLY A 142 0.97 -15.94 -8.43
CA GLY A 142 1.25 -17.29 -8.92
C GLY A 142 0.70 -18.40 -8.03
N ASN A 143 0.43 -19.56 -8.63
CA ASN A 143 -0.03 -20.74 -7.87
C ASN A 143 0.97 -21.17 -6.78
N MET A 144 2.27 -20.90 -6.97
CA MET A 144 3.32 -21.29 -6.03
C MET A 144 3.19 -20.61 -4.67
N VAL A 145 2.76 -19.34 -4.63
CA VAL A 145 2.55 -18.57 -3.40
C VAL A 145 1.20 -18.88 -2.73
N SER A 146 0.34 -19.67 -3.36
CA SER A 146 -0.96 -20.03 -2.80
C SER A 146 -0.79 -20.84 -1.51
N LYS A 147 -1.61 -20.54 -0.49
CA LYS A 147 -1.58 -21.26 0.79
C LYS A 147 -1.71 -22.77 0.60
N LYS A 148 -2.61 -23.21 -0.29
CA LYS A 148 -2.83 -24.62 -0.60
C LYS A 148 -1.56 -25.30 -1.11
N ASN A 149 -0.88 -24.68 -2.08
CA ASN A 149 0.32 -25.25 -2.68
C ASN A 149 1.50 -25.28 -1.69
N ILE A 150 1.68 -24.23 -0.89
CA ILE A 150 2.73 -24.18 0.12
C ILE A 150 2.50 -25.26 1.19
N LEU A 151 1.29 -25.36 1.76
CA LEU A 151 0.98 -26.37 2.78
C LEU A 151 1.11 -27.79 2.23
N TYR A 152 0.69 -28.03 0.99
CA TYR A 152 0.89 -29.31 0.31
C TYR A 152 2.39 -29.64 0.17
N THR A 153 3.19 -28.66 -0.27
CA THR A 153 4.64 -28.83 -0.43
C THR A 153 5.34 -29.08 0.91
N LEU A 154 4.99 -28.32 1.95
CA LEU A 154 5.47 -28.51 3.32
C LEU A 154 5.21 -29.93 3.81
N LYS A 155 3.99 -30.44 3.60
CA LYS A 155 3.61 -31.80 3.97
C LYS A 155 4.39 -32.85 3.18
N LYS A 156 4.42 -32.75 1.85
CA LYS A 156 4.92 -33.81 0.97
C LYS A 156 6.43 -33.85 0.84
N LYS A 157 7.10 -32.70 0.79
CA LYS A 157 8.55 -32.59 0.56
C LYS A 157 9.33 -32.45 1.87
N TYR A 158 8.74 -31.79 2.87
CA TYR A 158 9.43 -31.42 4.11
C TYR A 158 8.86 -32.10 5.36
N ASN A 159 7.85 -32.98 5.22
CA ASN A 159 7.23 -33.69 6.34
C ASN A 159 6.75 -32.76 7.47
N ILE A 160 6.30 -31.54 7.11
CA ILE A 160 5.74 -30.55 8.04
C ILE A 160 4.21 -30.57 7.94
N TYR A 161 3.56 -31.02 9.01
CA TYR A 161 2.10 -31.14 9.11
C TYR A 161 1.56 -30.01 10.00
N ASN A 162 1.36 -28.84 9.42
CA ASN A 162 0.75 -27.71 10.12
C ASN A 162 -0.28 -27.03 9.21
N GLY A 163 -1.51 -26.84 9.70
CA GLY A 163 -2.57 -26.16 8.93
C GLY A 163 -2.41 -24.63 8.88
N ASN A 164 -1.61 -24.07 9.78
CA ASN A 164 -1.27 -22.64 9.80
C ASN A 164 -0.02 -22.41 8.92
N LEU A 165 -0.19 -21.59 7.89
CA LEU A 165 0.85 -21.30 6.90
C LEU A 165 2.10 -20.68 7.54
N ILE A 166 1.92 -19.66 8.38
CA ILE A 166 3.01 -18.93 9.02
C ILE A 166 3.83 -19.87 9.92
N HIS A 167 3.16 -20.70 10.72
CA HIS A 167 3.82 -21.66 11.58
C HIS A 167 4.54 -22.76 10.77
N GLY A 168 3.90 -23.28 9.72
CA GLY A 168 4.49 -24.29 8.85
C GLY A 168 5.75 -23.76 8.13
N VAL A 169 5.70 -22.53 7.60
CA VAL A 169 6.85 -21.90 6.96
C VAL A 169 7.94 -21.57 7.99
N THR A 170 7.59 -21.13 9.20
CA THR A 170 8.57 -20.91 10.28
C THR A 170 9.30 -22.21 10.64
N GLN A 171 8.59 -23.33 10.74
CA GLN A 171 9.22 -24.64 10.96
C GLN A 171 10.12 -25.04 9.79
N TYR A 172 9.72 -24.74 8.55
CA TYR A 172 10.55 -24.97 7.38
C TYR A 172 11.85 -24.16 7.42
N ILE A 173 11.76 -22.86 7.72
CA ILE A 173 12.94 -21.98 7.82
C ILE A 173 13.90 -22.52 8.90
N LYS A 174 13.38 -22.86 10.08
CA LYS A 174 14.21 -23.36 11.20
C LYS A 174 14.85 -24.72 10.92
N ARG A 175 14.19 -25.61 10.18
CA ARG A 175 14.67 -27.00 9.96
C ARG A 175 15.49 -27.17 8.70
N TYR A 176 15.20 -26.41 7.64
CA TYR A 176 15.71 -26.70 6.30
C TYR A 176 16.50 -25.55 5.66
N LEU A 177 16.42 -24.33 6.19
CA LEU A 177 17.24 -23.22 5.70
C LEU A 177 18.48 -23.05 6.55
N LYS A 178 19.57 -22.60 5.90
CA LYS A 178 20.78 -22.19 6.61
C LYS A 178 20.45 -21.01 7.51
N GLN A 179 20.69 -21.17 8.81
CA GLN A 179 20.50 -20.08 9.76
C GLN A 179 21.54 -19.00 9.46
N THR A 180 21.04 -17.80 9.22
CA THR A 180 21.87 -16.61 8.98
C THR A 180 21.34 -15.52 9.91
N LYS A 181 22.24 -14.70 10.45
CA LYS A 181 21.85 -13.55 11.29
C LYS A 181 20.78 -12.68 10.65
N ARG A 182 20.78 -12.60 9.32
CA ARG A 182 19.79 -11.88 8.52
C ARG A 182 18.40 -12.52 8.61
N MET A 183 18.29 -13.82 8.33
CA MET A 183 17.02 -14.54 8.42
C MET A 183 16.51 -14.63 9.86
N ASP A 184 17.41 -14.75 10.84
CA ASP A 184 17.05 -14.74 12.25
C ASP A 184 16.37 -13.42 12.62
N ARG A 185 16.95 -12.28 12.22
CA ARG A 185 16.33 -10.95 12.40
C ARG A 185 14.99 -10.80 11.69
N VAL A 186 14.83 -11.34 10.48
CA VAL A 186 13.53 -11.35 9.79
C VAL A 186 12.50 -12.09 10.65
N LEU A 187 12.84 -13.26 11.18
CA LEU A 187 11.94 -14.03 12.04
C LEU A 187 11.68 -13.35 13.38
N GLU A 188 12.67 -12.69 13.98
CA GLU A 188 12.52 -11.90 15.20
C GLU A 188 11.48 -10.79 15.02
N ILE A 189 11.51 -10.08 13.89
CA ILE A 189 10.51 -9.06 13.58
C ILE A 189 9.14 -9.70 13.34
N LEU A 190 9.07 -10.65 12.39
CA LEU A 190 7.79 -11.20 11.90
C LEU A 190 7.08 -12.07 12.93
N ASN A 191 7.80 -12.67 13.87
CA ASN A 191 7.24 -13.47 14.97
C ASN A 191 7.45 -12.81 16.34
N SER A 192 7.70 -11.49 16.38
CA SER A 192 7.82 -10.77 17.65
C SER A 192 6.54 -10.92 18.46
N GLU A 193 6.67 -10.97 19.79
CA GLU A 193 5.53 -11.07 20.69
C GLU A 193 4.55 -9.91 20.49
N LYS A 194 5.06 -8.69 20.29
CA LYS A 194 4.25 -7.52 19.98
C LYS A 194 3.41 -7.71 18.72
N LEU A 195 4.02 -8.22 17.64
CA LEU A 195 3.31 -8.44 16.38
C LEU A 195 2.27 -9.57 16.52
N GLU A 196 2.59 -10.65 17.22
CA GLU A 196 1.63 -11.72 17.53
C GLU A 196 0.44 -11.21 18.37
N ASN A 197 0.68 -10.31 19.32
CA ASN A 197 -0.39 -9.68 20.10
C ASN A 197 -1.29 -8.79 19.24
N LEU A 198 -0.75 -8.08 18.24
CA LEU A 198 -1.58 -7.38 17.25
C LEU A 198 -2.42 -8.36 16.39
N ILE A 199 -1.87 -9.52 16.02
CA ILE A 199 -2.64 -10.56 15.32
C ILE A 199 -3.75 -11.14 16.20
N ARG A 200 -3.53 -11.26 17.51
CA ARG A 200 -4.59 -11.65 18.47
C ARG A 200 -5.68 -10.59 18.53
N LEU A 201 -5.32 -9.32 18.66
CA LEU A 201 -6.28 -8.20 18.61
C LEU A 201 -7.08 -8.21 17.31
N ARG A 202 -6.43 -8.46 16.16
CA ARG A 202 -7.09 -8.65 14.86
C ARG A 202 -8.12 -9.77 14.91
N ASN A 203 -7.78 -10.92 15.50
CA ASN A 203 -8.67 -12.09 15.55
C ASN A 203 -9.92 -11.82 16.40
N GLU A 204 -9.80 -11.01 17.45
CA GLU A 204 -10.92 -10.58 18.31
C GLU A 204 -11.83 -9.53 17.63
N SER A 205 -11.39 -8.90 16.54
CA SER A 205 -12.12 -7.84 15.83
C SER A 205 -12.95 -8.34 14.64
N PRO A 206 -13.86 -7.51 14.08
CA PRO A 206 -14.70 -7.85 12.92
C PRO A 206 -13.95 -8.29 11.65
N VAL A 207 -12.76 -7.74 11.38
CA VAL A 207 -11.95 -8.16 10.22
C VAL A 207 -11.36 -9.57 10.43
N GLY A 208 -11.42 -10.08 11.66
CA GLY A 208 -11.00 -11.40 12.08
C GLY A 208 -12.13 -12.39 12.21
N HIS A 209 -12.36 -12.84 13.44
CA HIS A 209 -13.39 -13.82 13.78
C HIS A 209 -14.23 -13.36 14.98
N GLY A 210 -13.97 -12.17 15.52
CA GLY A 210 -14.69 -11.62 16.66
C GLY A 210 -15.43 -10.34 16.31
N PHE A 211 -15.80 -9.57 17.34
CA PHE A 211 -16.63 -8.37 17.21
C PHE A 211 -16.11 -7.18 18.04
N ARG A 212 -14.90 -7.30 18.60
CA ARG A 212 -14.28 -6.26 19.42
C ARG A 212 -13.89 -5.06 18.55
N GLY A 213 -14.28 -3.85 18.96
CA GLY A 213 -13.73 -2.62 18.38
C GLY A 213 -12.23 -2.46 18.68
N VAL A 214 -11.54 -1.62 17.91
CA VAL A 214 -10.11 -1.37 18.08
C VAL A 214 -9.85 0.12 18.04
N SER A 215 -9.22 0.66 19.08
CA SER A 215 -8.77 2.05 19.12
C SER A 215 -7.27 2.17 18.86
N LYS A 216 -6.80 3.41 18.70
CA LYS A 216 -5.36 3.73 18.63
C LYS A 216 -4.62 3.26 19.88
N GLU A 217 -5.20 3.50 21.05
CA GLU A 217 -4.60 3.19 22.36
C GLU A 217 -4.43 1.67 22.56
N ASP A 218 -5.33 0.85 22.00
CA ASP A 218 -5.17 -0.60 22.02
C ASP A 218 -3.90 -1.04 21.28
N ILE A 219 -3.61 -0.42 20.13
CA ILE A 219 -2.39 -0.68 19.35
C ILE A 219 -1.16 -0.13 20.09
N GLU A 220 -1.25 1.09 20.62
CA GLU A 220 -0.14 1.75 21.32
C GLU A 220 0.33 0.99 22.56
N LYS A 221 -0.59 0.39 23.32
CA LYS A 221 -0.26 -0.47 24.46
C LYS A 221 0.52 -1.72 24.06
N ILE A 222 0.29 -2.25 22.85
CA ILE A 222 0.91 -3.49 22.38
C ILE A 222 2.25 -3.22 21.72
N TYR A 223 2.28 -2.27 20.77
CA TYR A 223 3.41 -2.11 19.87
C TYR A 223 4.18 -0.80 20.09
N GLY A 224 3.49 0.25 20.54
CA GLY A 224 3.93 1.64 20.42
C GLY A 224 3.15 2.34 19.31
N SER A 225 3.71 3.41 18.74
CA SER A 225 3.05 4.13 17.64
C SER A 225 2.68 3.17 16.50
N PRO A 226 1.47 3.23 15.91
CA PRO A 226 1.09 2.34 14.80
C PRO A 226 2.08 2.39 13.61
N MET A 227 2.76 3.53 13.40
CA MET A 227 3.78 3.67 12.37
C MET A 227 5.06 2.88 12.65
N GLU A 228 5.38 2.56 13.92
CA GLU A 228 6.52 1.70 14.25
C GLU A 228 6.36 0.29 13.67
N VAL A 229 5.12 -0.21 13.63
CA VAL A 229 4.79 -1.48 12.98
C VAL A 229 5.18 -1.44 11.50
N VAL A 230 4.92 -0.31 10.81
CA VAL A 230 5.27 -0.13 9.41
C VAL A 230 6.79 -0.14 9.21
N TYR A 231 7.53 0.56 10.06
CA TYR A 231 8.99 0.61 9.99
C TYR A 231 9.62 -0.77 10.19
N ASP A 232 9.12 -1.56 11.13
CA ASP A 232 9.59 -2.93 11.36
C ASP A 232 9.31 -3.83 10.14
N LEU A 233 8.14 -3.70 9.51
CA LEU A 233 7.82 -4.48 8.30
C LEU A 233 8.64 -4.08 7.09
N ILE A 234 8.89 -2.78 6.89
CA ILE A 234 9.86 -2.29 5.88
C ILE A 234 11.23 -2.90 6.19
N LYS A 235 11.64 -2.93 7.46
CA LYS A 235 12.92 -3.51 7.84
C LYS A 235 13.01 -4.99 7.52
N ALA A 236 11.93 -5.75 7.73
CA ALA A 236 11.86 -7.14 7.33
C ALA A 236 12.00 -7.31 5.81
N CYS A 237 11.36 -6.45 5.01
CA CYS A 237 11.51 -6.44 3.55
C CYS A 237 12.96 -6.13 3.12
N GLU A 238 13.60 -5.11 3.70
CA GLU A 238 15.01 -4.80 3.44
C GLU A 238 15.92 -5.99 3.77
N LEU A 239 15.67 -6.66 4.90
CA LEU A 239 16.37 -7.88 5.29
C LEU A 239 16.01 -9.10 4.41
N LEU A 240 15.13 -8.96 3.43
CA LEU A 240 14.84 -9.96 2.40
C LEU A 240 15.32 -9.54 1.00
N ASP A 241 16.10 -8.45 0.90
CA ASP A 241 16.57 -7.84 -0.36
C ASP A 241 15.42 -7.33 -1.24
N LEU A 242 14.31 -6.90 -0.62
CA LEU A 242 13.18 -6.31 -1.34
C LEU A 242 13.26 -4.79 -1.32
N GLY A 243 13.29 -4.17 -2.51
CA GLY A 243 13.21 -2.73 -2.71
C GLY A 243 11.79 -2.19 -2.47
N ILE A 244 11.51 -1.67 -1.28
CA ILE A 244 10.19 -1.12 -0.95
C ILE A 244 10.11 0.37 -1.27
N ASN A 245 9.13 0.75 -2.10
CA ASN A 245 8.80 2.15 -2.37
C ASN A 245 7.67 2.61 -1.45
N THR A 246 7.96 3.56 -0.55
CA THR A 246 7.02 4.11 0.43
C THR A 246 6.67 5.59 0.21
N LYS A 247 6.89 6.08 -1.01
CA LYS A 247 6.63 7.50 -1.36
C LYS A 247 5.84 7.67 -2.66
N LYS A 248 5.24 6.59 -3.16
CA LYS A 248 4.51 6.60 -4.43
C LYS A 248 3.41 7.67 -4.42
N TYR A 249 2.54 7.66 -3.41
CA TYR A 249 1.42 8.60 -3.35
C TYR A 249 1.84 10.02 -2.95
N GLU A 250 2.90 10.17 -2.16
CA GLU A 250 3.49 11.48 -1.86
C GLU A 250 3.93 12.18 -3.16
N HIS A 251 4.74 11.52 -4.00
CA HIS A 251 5.19 12.09 -5.27
C HIS A 251 4.04 12.36 -6.26
N ILE A 252 3.02 11.49 -6.29
CA ILE A 252 1.85 11.72 -7.15
C ILE A 252 1.03 12.91 -6.65
N ASN A 253 0.88 13.06 -5.34
CA ASN A 253 0.18 14.20 -4.76
C ASN A 253 0.88 15.52 -5.06
N ASP A 254 2.21 15.54 -5.08
CA ASP A 254 2.96 16.74 -5.49
C ASP A 254 2.61 17.16 -6.94
N ILE A 255 2.48 16.19 -7.85
CA ILE A 255 2.05 16.44 -9.23
C ILE A 255 0.59 16.91 -9.27
N VAL A 256 -0.29 16.31 -8.49
CA VAL A 256 -1.68 16.73 -8.39
C VAL A 256 -1.78 18.18 -7.93
N ILE A 257 -0.99 18.59 -6.93
CA ILE A 257 -0.93 19.98 -6.44
C ILE A 257 -0.44 20.93 -7.54
N GLU A 258 0.58 20.54 -8.30
CA GLU A 258 1.04 21.31 -9.45
C GLU A 258 -0.05 21.46 -10.52
N LEU A 259 -0.82 20.41 -10.81
CA LEU A 259 -1.91 20.47 -11.78
C LEU A 259 -3.09 21.31 -11.27
N LEU A 260 -3.39 21.24 -9.98
CA LEU A 260 -4.44 22.02 -9.33
C LEU A 260 -4.21 23.52 -9.48
N SER A 261 -2.97 24.00 -9.44
CA SER A 261 -2.67 25.45 -9.52
C SER A 261 -3.19 26.12 -10.80
N LYS A 262 -3.42 25.35 -11.87
CA LYS A 262 -4.01 25.83 -13.13
C LYS A 262 -5.51 26.15 -13.03
N TYR A 263 -6.18 25.63 -12.02
CA TYR A 263 -7.62 25.77 -11.79
C TYR A 263 -7.96 26.72 -10.64
N VAL A 264 -6.96 27.14 -9.85
CA VAL A 264 -7.17 28.03 -8.71
C VAL A 264 -7.38 29.47 -9.18
N GLU A 265 -8.48 30.09 -8.74
CA GLU A 265 -8.71 31.52 -8.91
C GLU A 265 -7.61 32.31 -8.20
N HIS A 266 -6.77 32.99 -8.97
CA HIS A 266 -5.89 34.01 -8.43
C HIS A 266 -6.77 35.25 -8.23
N GLY A 267 -7.22 35.49 -7.00
CA GLY A 267 -7.95 36.70 -6.65
C GLY A 267 -7.18 37.91 -7.19
N GLY A 268 -7.82 38.69 -8.05
CA GLY A 268 -7.21 39.87 -8.64
C GLY A 268 -6.92 40.90 -7.56
N ASP A 269 -5.65 41.04 -7.19
CA ASP A 269 -5.11 42.28 -6.62
C ASP A 269 -4.94 43.30 -7.76
N GLY A 270 -6.06 43.71 -8.36
CA GLY A 270 -6.03 44.53 -9.57
C GLY A 270 -7.38 45.08 -9.99
N GLU A 271 -8.04 45.85 -9.12
CA GLU A 271 -8.88 46.99 -9.54
C GLU A 271 -9.27 47.84 -8.30
N PHE A 272 -8.30 48.59 -7.78
CA PHE A 272 -8.56 49.75 -6.92
C PHE A 272 -7.77 50.96 -7.41
N GLU A 273 -7.90 51.29 -8.70
CA GLU A 273 -7.50 52.61 -9.21
C GLU A 273 -8.23 52.93 -10.52
N ARG A 274 -9.52 53.28 -10.39
CA ARG A 274 -10.13 54.33 -11.20
C ARG A 274 -10.97 55.22 -10.30
N LYS A 275 -10.29 56.15 -9.64
CA LYS A 275 -10.90 57.40 -9.20
C LYS A 275 -10.12 58.54 -9.81
N CYS A 276 -10.89 59.46 -10.39
CA CYS A 276 -10.56 60.72 -11.04
C CYS A 276 -10.18 60.62 -12.52
#